data_AF-F3ZX67-F1
#
_entry.id   AF-F3ZX67-F1
#
_cell.length_a   1.000
_cell.length_b   1.000
_cell.length_c   1.000
_cell.angle_alpha   90.00
_cell.angle_beta   90.00
_cell.angle_gamma   90.00
#
_symmetry.space_group_name_H-M   'P 1'
#
loop_
_entity.id
_entity.type
_entity.pdbx_description
1 polymer ?
#
loop_
_entity_poly.entity_id
_entity_poly.type
_entity_poly.pdbx_seq_one_letter_code
_entity_poly.pdbx_strand_id
1 'polypeptide(L)'
;MENVKKPKVSKARLVLNMMLSPASALSSSVSKIAIWFPIAVSSSAFCLFFLQTGLDLYKTGQKELNFVYTSAIAGTAYGLIFIPIVSVLIWIFLRLGKTQKDLKWVISSICLSYSGSLLYGVAGLIFSLFFAWKTSVAFGATGVIWAAGPMIVVIRAATDGQSKLSIPIATLVCAMVLISWSIFGQI
;
A
#
# COMPACT_ATOMS: atom_id res chain seq x y z
N MET A 1 29.78 -9.66 29.46
CA MET A 1 28.53 -9.87 28.70
C MET A 1 28.47 -8.81 27.63
N GLU A 2 28.82 -9.18 26.40
CA GLU A 2 28.89 -8.27 25.26
C GLU A 2 27.48 -7.78 24.91
N ASN A 3 27.29 -6.47 24.99
CA ASN A 3 26.02 -5.81 24.77
C ASN A 3 25.75 -5.79 23.26
N VAL A 4 25.21 -6.89 22.72
CA VAL A 4 24.86 -7.01 21.30
C VAL A 4 23.77 -5.98 21.00
N LYS A 5 24.19 -4.80 20.50
CA LYS A 5 23.30 -3.77 19.98
C LYS A 5 22.42 -4.40 18.90
N LYS A 6 21.16 -4.70 19.25
CA LYS A 6 20.14 -5.13 18.28
C LYS A 6 20.11 -4.10 17.14
N PRO A 7 20.36 -4.49 15.88
CA PRO A 7 20.45 -3.52 14.79
C PRO A 7 19.12 -2.79 14.65
N LYS A 8 19.15 -1.45 14.68
CA LYS A 8 17.99 -0.62 14.35
C LYS A 8 17.54 -0.97 12.95
N VAL A 9 16.30 -1.44 12.80
CA VAL A 9 15.72 -1.73 11.49
C VAL A 9 15.60 -0.40 10.73
N SER A 10 16.32 -0.27 9.62
CA SER A 10 16.19 0.89 8.74
C SER A 10 14.81 0.89 8.08
N LYS A 11 14.06 1.98 8.25
CA LYS A 11 12.71 2.16 7.67
C LYS A 11 12.71 2.06 6.15
N ALA A 12 13.71 2.62 5.48
CA ALA A 12 13.86 2.53 4.03
C ALA A 12 14.13 1.09 3.57
N ARG A 13 15.01 0.38 4.31
CA ARG A 13 15.26 -1.05 4.06
C ARG A 13 13.99 -1.88 4.24
N LEU A 14 13.15 -1.53 5.21
CA LEU A 14 11.87 -2.22 5.41
C LEU A 14 10.91 -2.02 4.23
N VAL A 15 10.76 -0.80 3.73
CA VAL A 15 9.92 -0.50 2.55
C VAL A 15 10.41 -1.27 1.32
N LEU A 16 11.72 -1.22 1.05
CA LEU A 16 12.34 -1.95 -0.06
C LEU A 16 12.18 -3.47 0.11
N ASN A 17 12.45 -4.00 1.31
CA ASN A 17 12.31 -5.42 1.58
C ASN A 17 10.86 -5.87 1.50
N MET A 18 9.88 -5.05 1.89
CA MET A 18 8.49 -5.41 1.75
C MET A 18 8.07 -5.54 0.27
N MET A 19 8.67 -4.74 -0.61
CA MET A 19 8.47 -4.86 -2.07
C MET A 19 9.17 -6.09 -2.66
N LEU A 20 10.44 -6.36 -2.27
CA LEU A 20 11.29 -7.36 -2.90
C LEU A 20 11.20 -8.76 -2.26
N SER A 21 11.09 -8.81 -0.93
CA SER A 21 11.07 -10.03 -0.12
C SER A 21 10.13 -9.88 1.10
N PRO A 22 8.80 -9.82 0.87
CA PRO A 22 7.82 -9.59 1.93
C PRO A 22 7.91 -10.61 3.08
N ALA A 23 8.24 -11.87 2.78
CA ALA A 23 8.41 -12.91 3.81
C ALA A 23 9.56 -12.57 4.78
N SER A 24 10.68 -12.05 4.28
CA SER A 24 11.82 -11.60 5.09
C SER A 24 11.49 -10.34 5.90
N ALA A 25 10.72 -9.42 5.31
CA ALA A 25 10.26 -8.21 5.99
C ALA A 25 9.36 -8.53 7.21
N LEU A 26 8.46 -9.49 7.06
CA LEU A 26 7.50 -9.89 8.10
C LEU A 26 8.15 -10.62 9.29
N SER A 27 9.16 -11.47 9.05
CA SER A 27 9.81 -12.28 10.09
C SER A 27 10.73 -11.47 11.01
N SER A 28 11.23 -10.33 10.55
CA SER A 28 12.33 -9.62 11.21
C SER A 28 11.88 -8.33 11.94
N SER A 29 10.80 -7.69 11.48
CA SER A 29 10.70 -6.23 11.61
C SER A 29 9.32 -5.66 11.96
N VAL A 30 8.21 -6.24 11.49
CA VAL A 30 6.89 -5.56 11.54
C VAL A 30 6.35 -5.33 12.96
N SER A 31 6.60 -6.25 13.90
CA SER A 31 6.13 -6.08 15.29
C SER A 31 6.91 -5.03 16.09
N LYS A 32 8.10 -4.62 15.61
CA LYS A 32 9.03 -3.72 16.32
C LYS A 32 8.86 -2.25 15.93
N ILE A 33 8.08 -1.98 14.89
CA ILE A 33 7.83 -0.64 14.37
C ILE A 33 6.52 -0.08 14.95
N ALA A 34 6.51 1.24 15.09
CA ALA A 34 5.33 2.01 15.42
C ALA A 34 4.29 1.91 14.30
N ILE A 35 3.00 1.72 14.65
CA ILE A 35 1.89 1.53 13.69
C ILE A 35 1.67 2.75 12.77
N TRP A 36 2.03 3.95 13.22
CA TRP A 36 1.98 5.17 12.41
C TRP A 36 2.90 5.13 11.20
N PHE A 37 4.02 4.39 11.23
CA PHE A 37 4.91 4.32 10.08
C PHE A 37 4.32 3.54 8.90
N PRO A 38 3.82 2.30 9.06
CA PRO A 38 3.05 1.60 8.02
C PRO A 38 1.89 2.41 7.45
N ILE A 39 1.12 3.07 8.30
CA ILE A 39 -0.02 3.89 7.87
C ILE A 39 0.46 5.10 7.05
N ALA A 40 1.58 5.71 7.41
CA ALA A 40 2.18 6.77 6.61
C ALA A 40 2.66 6.25 5.25
N VAL A 41 3.15 5.00 5.16
CA VAL A 41 3.53 4.37 3.89
C VAL A 41 2.31 4.22 2.97
N SER A 42 1.20 3.66 3.46
CA SER A 42 -0.03 3.54 2.64
C SER A 42 -0.60 4.91 2.29
N SER A 43 -0.69 5.84 3.24
CA SER A 43 -1.17 7.22 2.98
C SER A 43 -0.33 7.94 1.92
N SER A 44 1.00 7.83 1.98
CA SER A 44 1.90 8.42 0.98
C SER A 44 1.74 7.75 -0.39
N ALA A 45 1.62 6.41 -0.42
CA ALA A 45 1.41 5.68 -1.67
C ALA A 45 0.14 6.12 -2.40
N PHE A 46 -0.97 6.21 -1.67
CA PHE A 46 -2.25 6.60 -2.25
C PHE A 46 -2.34 8.09 -2.56
N CYS A 47 -1.70 8.95 -1.77
CA CYS A 47 -1.52 10.36 -2.10
C CYS A 47 -0.85 10.52 -3.47
N LEU A 48 0.30 9.87 -3.69
CA LEU A 48 1.03 9.94 -4.96
C LEU A 48 0.25 9.33 -6.12
N PHE A 49 -0.49 8.25 -5.88
CA PHE A 49 -1.30 7.63 -6.92
C PHE A 49 -2.44 8.55 -7.39
N PHE A 50 -3.21 9.10 -6.45
CA PHE A 50 -4.32 9.99 -6.80
C PHE A 50 -3.80 11.32 -7.33
N LEU A 51 -2.71 11.86 -6.80
CA LEU A 51 -2.05 13.04 -7.34
C LEU A 51 -1.68 12.84 -8.81
N GLN A 52 -1.10 11.71 -9.18
CA GLN A 52 -0.80 11.38 -10.59
C GLN A 52 -2.08 11.31 -11.43
N THR A 53 -3.18 10.79 -10.89
CA THR A 53 -4.48 10.78 -11.57
C THR A 53 -4.97 12.19 -11.85
N GLY A 54 -4.91 13.07 -10.85
CA GLY A 54 -5.24 14.48 -11.01
C GLY A 54 -4.36 15.18 -12.04
N LEU A 55 -3.04 14.96 -11.98
CA LEU A 55 -2.07 15.53 -12.93
C LEU A 55 -2.34 15.05 -14.36
N ASP A 56 -2.64 13.77 -14.55
CA ASP A 56 -2.93 13.22 -15.87
C ASP A 56 -4.20 13.85 -16.46
N LEU A 57 -5.27 13.99 -15.66
CA LEU A 57 -6.51 14.62 -16.09
C LEU A 57 -6.34 16.12 -16.38
N TYR A 58 -5.57 16.81 -15.55
CA TYR A 58 -5.20 18.21 -15.76
C TYR A 58 -4.44 18.42 -17.07
N LYS A 59 -3.41 17.60 -17.34
CA LYS A 59 -2.62 17.65 -18.58
C LYS A 59 -3.45 17.39 -19.83
N THR A 60 -4.53 16.63 -19.71
CA THR A 60 -5.47 16.39 -20.83
C THR A 60 -6.53 17.48 -20.99
N GLY A 61 -6.56 18.48 -20.12
CA GLY A 61 -7.59 19.52 -20.10
C GLY A 61 -8.97 19.03 -19.64
N GLN A 62 -9.06 17.80 -19.11
CA GLN A 62 -10.33 17.23 -18.63
C GLN A 62 -10.75 17.81 -17.27
N LYS A 63 -9.78 18.22 -16.45
CA LYS A 63 -10.00 18.75 -15.10
C LYS A 63 -9.09 19.95 -14.82
N GLU A 64 -9.47 20.76 -13.83
CA GLU A 64 -8.69 21.92 -13.39
C GLU A 64 -7.59 21.56 -12.38
N LEU A 65 -6.68 22.50 -12.11
CA LEU A 65 -5.64 22.35 -11.11
C LEU A 65 -6.21 22.08 -9.70
N ASN A 66 -7.38 22.62 -9.37
CA ASN A 66 -8.07 22.35 -8.11
C ASN A 66 -8.34 20.84 -7.91
N PHE A 67 -8.64 20.12 -9.00
CA PHE A 67 -8.85 18.68 -8.95
C PHE A 67 -7.58 17.92 -8.58
N VAL A 68 -6.40 18.43 -8.94
CA VAL A 68 -5.09 17.84 -8.58
C VAL A 68 -4.90 17.84 -7.06
N TYR A 69 -5.17 18.97 -6.41
CA TYR A 69 -5.07 19.10 -4.95
C TYR A 69 -6.11 18.23 -4.23
N THR A 70 -7.36 18.26 -4.69
CA THR A 70 -8.42 17.41 -4.13
C THR A 70 -8.10 15.93 -4.29
N SER A 71 -7.49 15.53 -5.42
CA SER A 71 -7.02 14.16 -5.63
C SER A 71 -5.95 13.76 -4.62
N ALA A 72 -4.95 14.61 -4.37
CA ALA A 72 -3.91 14.34 -3.37
C ALA A 72 -4.50 14.19 -1.95
N ILE A 73 -5.46 15.04 -1.57
CA ILE A 73 -6.16 14.96 -0.29
C ILE A 73 -6.98 13.67 -0.21
N ALA A 74 -7.75 13.36 -1.25
CA ALA A 74 -8.55 12.14 -1.33
C ALA A 74 -7.67 10.89 -1.21
N GLY A 75 -6.55 10.82 -1.94
CA GLY A 75 -5.60 9.72 -1.86
C GLY A 75 -4.95 9.61 -0.47
N THR A 76 -4.59 10.73 0.15
CA THR A 76 -4.05 10.75 1.52
C THR A 76 -5.06 10.16 2.50
N ALA A 77 -6.32 10.61 2.45
CA ALA A 77 -7.41 10.11 3.27
C ALA A 77 -7.69 8.62 3.00
N TYR A 78 -7.64 8.21 1.74
CA TYR A 78 -7.80 6.82 1.33
C TYR A 78 -6.75 5.91 1.99
N GLY A 79 -5.46 6.26 1.87
CA GLY A 79 -4.40 5.45 2.48
C GLY A 79 -4.33 5.55 4.01
N LEU A 80 -4.83 6.63 4.60
CA LEU A 80 -4.86 6.87 6.06
C LEU A 80 -6.05 6.20 6.76
N ILE A 81 -7.22 6.16 6.11
CA ILE A 81 -8.49 5.75 6.72
C ILE A 81 -8.97 4.45 6.09
N PHE A 82 -9.17 4.45 4.76
CA PHE A 82 -9.76 3.30 4.07
C PHE A 82 -8.87 2.06 4.17
N ILE A 83 -7.56 2.17 3.94
CA ILE A 83 -6.66 1.01 4.01
C ILE A 83 -6.57 0.38 5.41
N PRO A 84 -6.45 1.14 6.52
CA PRO A 84 -6.59 0.56 7.86
C PRO A 84 -7.95 -0.09 8.12
N ILE A 85 -9.06 0.50 7.66
CA ILE A 85 -10.39 -0.11 7.79
C ILE A 85 -10.44 -1.46 7.06
N VAL A 86 -9.96 -1.52 5.82
CA VAL A 86 -9.85 -2.77 5.05
C VAL A 86 -8.98 -3.78 5.79
N SER A 87 -7.89 -3.35 6.42
CA SER A 87 -7.02 -4.21 7.21
C SER A 87 -7.74 -4.79 8.43
N VAL A 88 -8.61 -4.01 9.10
CA VAL A 88 -9.46 -4.49 10.19
C VAL A 88 -10.47 -5.52 9.67
N LEU A 89 -11.11 -5.28 8.52
CA LEU A 89 -12.03 -6.24 7.92
C LEU A 89 -11.33 -7.57 7.59
N ILE A 90 -10.15 -7.50 6.96
CA ILE A 90 -9.32 -8.68 6.71
C ILE A 90 -9.01 -9.39 8.03
N TRP A 91 -8.60 -8.68 9.08
CA TRP A 91 -8.33 -9.28 10.38
C TRP A 91 -9.55 -10.01 10.97
N ILE A 92 -10.76 -9.45 10.84
CA ILE A 92 -12.01 -10.09 11.26
C ILE A 92 -12.21 -11.41 10.50
N PHE A 93 -12.04 -11.41 9.17
CA PHE A 93 -12.13 -12.64 8.38
C PHE A 93 -11.06 -13.66 8.76
N LEU A 94 -9.84 -13.22 9.04
CA LEU A 94 -8.74 -14.10 9.46
C LEU A 94 -8.94 -14.68 10.87
N ARG A 95 -9.67 -13.97 11.74
CA ARG A 95 -10.06 -14.48 13.06
C ARG A 95 -11.00 -15.67 12.96
N LEU A 96 -11.90 -15.69 11.98
CA LEU A 96 -12.73 -16.87 11.68
C LEU A 96 -11.86 -18.08 11.30
N GLY A 97 -10.73 -17.83 10.63
CA GLY A 97 -9.69 -18.81 10.31
C GLY A 97 -8.72 -19.13 11.46
N LYS A 98 -9.01 -18.72 12.70
CA LYS A 98 -8.19 -18.93 13.91
C LYS A 98 -6.77 -18.32 13.85
N THR A 99 -6.58 -17.18 13.18
CA THR A 99 -5.28 -16.49 13.20
C THR A 99 -4.82 -16.13 14.63
N GLN A 100 -3.52 -16.30 14.87
CA GLN A 100 -2.85 -15.92 16.12
C GLN A 100 -2.21 -14.53 16.04
N LYS A 101 -2.26 -13.85 14.88
CA LYS A 101 -1.68 -12.53 14.70
C LYS A 101 -2.58 -11.45 15.30
N ASP A 102 -1.97 -10.51 16.01
CA ASP A 102 -2.66 -9.37 16.59
C ASP A 102 -3.08 -8.35 15.53
N LEU A 103 -4.09 -7.55 15.87
CA LEU A 103 -4.65 -6.54 14.97
C LEU A 103 -3.59 -5.53 14.50
N LYS A 104 -2.70 -5.10 15.40
CA LYS A 104 -1.64 -4.14 15.07
C LYS A 104 -0.68 -4.71 14.04
N TRP A 105 -0.30 -5.99 14.16
CA TRP A 105 0.52 -6.66 13.16
C TRP A 105 -0.17 -6.74 11.80
N VAL A 106 -1.47 -7.07 11.74
CA VAL A 106 -2.20 -7.14 10.48
C VAL A 106 -2.30 -5.77 9.81
N ILE A 107 -2.73 -4.73 10.54
CA ILE A 107 -2.78 -3.36 10.00
C ILE A 107 -1.41 -2.93 9.47
N SER A 108 -0.36 -3.14 10.27
CA SER A 108 1.00 -2.75 9.89
C SER A 108 1.47 -3.48 8.64
N SER A 109 1.20 -4.78 8.54
CA SER A 109 1.64 -5.62 7.42
C SER A 109 0.87 -5.29 6.14
N ILE A 110 -0.44 -5.09 6.22
CA ILE A 110 -1.27 -4.72 5.07
C ILE A 110 -0.92 -3.31 4.58
N CYS A 111 -0.77 -2.32 5.47
CA CYS A 111 -0.37 -0.97 5.05
C CYS A 111 1.03 -0.96 4.41
N LEU A 112 1.98 -1.74 4.95
CA LEU A 112 3.31 -1.90 4.35
C LEU A 112 3.28 -2.63 3.00
N SER A 113 2.25 -3.42 2.69
CA SER A 113 2.16 -4.11 1.40
C SER A 113 2.11 -3.13 0.22
N TYR A 114 1.67 -1.89 0.46
CA TYR A 114 1.70 -0.78 -0.50
C TYR A 114 3.09 -0.12 -0.65
N SER A 115 4.15 -0.70 -0.08
CA SER A 115 5.53 -0.21 -0.27
C SER A 115 5.93 -0.17 -1.75
N GLY A 116 5.52 -1.17 -2.53
CA GLY A 116 5.70 -1.14 -3.99
C GLY A 116 4.99 0.06 -4.60
N SER A 117 3.71 0.25 -4.27
CA SER A 117 2.90 1.38 -4.74
C SER A 117 3.51 2.73 -4.39
N LEU A 118 4.14 2.89 -3.22
CA LEU A 118 4.88 4.09 -2.86
C LEU A 118 6.07 4.33 -3.79
N LEU A 119 6.90 3.31 -4.05
CA LEU A 119 8.08 3.44 -4.90
C LEU A 119 7.72 3.72 -6.36
N TYR A 120 6.71 3.01 -6.88
CA TYR A 120 6.14 3.31 -8.20
C TYR A 120 5.53 4.72 -8.21
N GLY A 121 4.88 5.15 -7.14
CA GLY A 121 4.31 6.49 -7.01
C GLY A 121 5.36 7.60 -7.12
N VAL A 122 6.50 7.43 -6.44
CA VAL A 122 7.63 8.38 -6.52
C VAL A 122 8.21 8.40 -7.93
N ALA A 123 8.46 7.24 -8.52
CA ALA A 123 8.96 7.15 -9.89
C ALA A 123 7.98 7.81 -10.87
N GLY A 124 6.69 7.48 -10.78
CA GLY A 124 5.65 8.04 -11.63
C GLY A 124 5.55 9.55 -11.51
N LEU A 125 5.65 10.11 -10.30
CA LEU A 125 5.66 11.58 -10.13
C LEU A 125 6.86 12.23 -10.84
N ILE A 126 8.07 11.65 -10.71
CA ILE A 126 9.26 12.13 -11.43
C ILE A 126 8.99 12.10 -12.94
N PHE A 127 8.50 10.99 -13.48
CA PHE A 127 8.21 10.89 -14.92
C PHE A 127 7.13 11.86 -15.38
N SER A 128 6.11 12.07 -14.55
CA SER A 128 5.02 13.01 -14.82
C SER A 128 5.54 14.45 -14.89
N LEU A 129 6.42 14.86 -13.98
CA LEU A 129 6.93 16.23 -13.92
C LEU A 129 7.98 16.53 -15.01
N PHE A 130 8.91 15.60 -15.28
CA PHE A 130 10.01 15.85 -16.21
C PHE A 130 9.68 15.53 -17.67
N PHE A 131 8.84 14.51 -17.92
CA PHE A 131 8.52 14.06 -19.28
C PHE A 131 7.08 14.35 -19.70
N ALA A 132 6.30 15.01 -18.84
CA ALA A 132 4.86 15.25 -19.05
C ALA A 132 4.04 13.97 -19.33
N TRP A 133 4.55 12.79 -18.94
CA TRP A 133 3.87 11.52 -19.18
C TRP A 133 2.60 11.38 -18.35
N LYS A 134 1.69 10.53 -18.85
CA LYS A 134 0.51 10.06 -18.12
C LYS A 134 0.90 8.85 -17.28
N THR A 135 1.02 9.03 -15.97
CA THR A 135 1.68 8.05 -15.09
C THR A 135 0.73 7.32 -14.14
N SER A 136 -0.52 7.77 -14.02
CA SER A 136 -1.52 7.16 -13.14
C SER A 136 -1.74 5.68 -13.45
N VAL A 137 -1.85 5.29 -14.72
CA VAL A 137 -1.99 3.88 -15.13
C VAL A 137 -0.65 3.16 -15.03
N ALA A 138 0.39 3.69 -15.70
CA ALA A 138 1.67 3.01 -15.86
C ALA A 138 2.42 2.77 -14.54
N PHE A 139 2.34 3.72 -13.60
CA PHE A 139 3.02 3.64 -12.31
C PHE A 139 2.02 3.46 -11.17
N GLY A 140 0.93 4.23 -11.15
CA GLY A 140 -0.05 4.18 -10.07
C GLY A 140 -0.77 2.83 -9.98
N ALA A 141 -1.54 2.46 -11.01
CA ALA A 141 -2.28 1.20 -11.03
C ALA A 141 -1.35 -0.02 -10.99
N THR A 142 -0.23 0.02 -11.73
CA THR A 142 0.83 -1.01 -11.64
C THR A 142 1.35 -1.16 -10.22
N GLY A 143 1.58 -0.05 -9.52
CA GLY A 143 2.02 -0.04 -8.13
C GLY A 143 1.00 -0.69 -7.20
N VAL A 144 -0.30 -0.48 -7.40
CA VAL A 144 -1.37 -1.16 -6.65
C VAL A 144 -1.38 -2.65 -6.94
N ILE A 145 -1.27 -3.05 -8.21
CA ILE A 145 -1.19 -4.47 -8.61
C ILE A 145 0.05 -5.12 -7.97
N TRP A 146 1.17 -4.40 -7.89
CA TRP A 146 2.38 -4.89 -7.23
C TRP A 146 2.17 -5.18 -5.73
N ALA A 147 1.26 -4.46 -5.06
CA ALA A 147 0.94 -4.70 -3.67
C ALA A 147 0.25 -6.06 -3.42
N ALA A 148 -0.31 -6.69 -4.46
CA ALA A 148 -0.94 -8.00 -4.36
C ALA A 148 0.05 -9.08 -3.86
N GLY A 149 1.28 -9.09 -4.36
CA GLY A 149 2.29 -10.06 -3.97
C GLY A 149 2.62 -10.02 -2.47
N PRO A 150 3.06 -8.86 -1.93
CA PRO A 150 3.23 -8.68 -0.49
C PRO A 150 1.97 -9.00 0.31
N MET A 151 0.78 -8.62 -0.17
CA MET A 151 -0.48 -8.86 0.54
C MET A 151 -0.82 -10.36 0.63
N ILE A 152 -0.61 -11.13 -0.44
CA ILE A 152 -0.75 -12.59 -0.44
C ILE A 152 0.17 -13.19 0.63
N VAL A 153 1.42 -12.73 0.70
CA VAL A 153 2.39 -13.22 1.68
C VAL A 153 1.99 -12.84 3.11
N VAL A 154 1.48 -11.63 3.34
CA VAL A 154 0.96 -11.21 4.65
C VAL A 154 -0.20 -12.09 5.10
N ILE A 155 -1.19 -12.30 4.23
CA ILE A 155 -2.37 -13.10 4.56
C ILE A 155 -1.96 -14.55 4.79
N ARG A 156 -1.08 -15.11 3.95
CA ARG A 156 -0.55 -16.46 4.12
C ARG A 156 0.23 -16.61 5.43
N ALA A 157 0.98 -15.60 5.85
CA ALA A 157 1.68 -15.59 7.14
C ALA A 157 0.73 -15.44 8.34
N ALA A 158 -0.47 -14.89 8.13
CA ALA A 158 -1.51 -14.82 9.14
C ALA A 158 -2.35 -16.11 9.25
N THR A 159 -2.39 -16.94 8.20
CA THR A 159 -3.16 -18.19 8.13
C THR A 159 -2.30 -19.45 8.21
N ASP A 160 -1.10 -19.37 8.79
CA ASP A 160 -0.15 -20.49 8.92
C ASP A 160 0.14 -21.22 7.60
N GLY A 161 0.20 -20.47 6.49
CA GLY A 161 0.60 -20.98 5.18
C GLY A 161 -0.54 -21.27 4.19
N GLN A 162 -1.81 -21.06 4.56
CA GLN A 162 -2.95 -21.40 3.71
C GLN A 162 -3.10 -20.48 2.48
N SER A 163 -2.64 -20.96 1.33
CA SER A 163 -2.65 -20.17 0.09
C SER A 163 -4.05 -19.97 -0.51
N LYS A 164 -4.97 -20.92 -0.26
CA LYS A 164 -6.35 -20.90 -0.78
C LYS A 164 -7.17 -19.68 -0.34
N LEU A 165 -6.89 -19.14 0.85
CA LEU A 165 -7.55 -17.92 1.37
C LEU A 165 -6.78 -16.65 0.98
N SER A 166 -5.45 -16.73 0.89
CA SER A 166 -4.62 -15.55 0.63
C SER A 166 -4.82 -14.92 -0.74
N ILE A 167 -4.95 -15.74 -1.79
CA ILE A 167 -5.08 -15.26 -3.17
C ILE A 167 -6.42 -14.55 -3.37
N PRO A 168 -7.58 -15.16 -3.06
CA PRO A 168 -8.87 -14.50 -3.28
C PRO A 168 -9.03 -13.20 -2.48
N ILE A 169 -8.57 -13.18 -1.22
CA ILE A 169 -8.66 -11.97 -0.39
C ILE A 169 -7.77 -10.86 -0.96
N ALA A 170 -6.51 -11.15 -1.31
CA ALA A 170 -5.62 -10.14 -1.88
C ALA A 170 -6.14 -9.61 -3.22
N THR A 171 -6.67 -10.49 -4.07
CA THR A 171 -7.31 -10.10 -5.34
C THR A 171 -8.52 -9.21 -5.11
N LEU A 172 -9.41 -9.56 -4.18
CA LEU A 172 -10.59 -8.77 -3.87
C LEU A 172 -10.22 -7.38 -3.34
N VAL A 173 -9.20 -7.29 -2.48
CA VAL A 173 -8.70 -6.00 -1.98
C VAL A 173 -8.13 -5.16 -3.10
N CYS A 174 -7.28 -5.73 -3.96
CA CYS A 174 -6.71 -5.00 -5.10
C CYS A 174 -7.79 -4.55 -6.09
N ALA A 175 -8.77 -5.41 -6.38
CA ALA A 175 -9.89 -5.09 -7.25
C ALA A 175 -10.73 -3.95 -6.67
N MET A 176 -11.07 -4.01 -5.38
CA MET A 176 -11.79 -2.95 -4.68
C MET A 176 -11.05 -1.61 -4.76
N VAL A 177 -9.72 -1.62 -4.57
CA VAL A 177 -8.90 -0.42 -4.72
C VAL A 177 -8.97 0.14 -6.13
N LEU A 178 -8.72 -0.69 -7.14
CA LEU A 178 -8.71 -0.27 -8.55
C LEU A 178 -10.09 0.19 -9.03
N ILE A 179 -11.18 -0.46 -8.60
CA ILE A 179 -12.55 -0.04 -8.91
C ILE A 179 -12.84 1.32 -8.28
N SER A 180 -12.51 1.50 -6.99
CA SER A 180 -12.74 2.78 -6.31
C SER A 180 -11.95 3.93 -6.95
N TRP A 181 -10.71 3.67 -7.39
CA TRP A 181 -9.91 4.63 -8.13
C TRP A 181 -10.49 4.93 -9.52
N SER A 182 -10.94 3.89 -10.24
CA SER A 182 -11.58 4.07 -11.55
C SER A 182 -12.83 4.92 -11.47
N ILE A 183 -13.65 4.74 -10.41
CA ILE A 183 -14.83 5.57 -10.17
C ILE A 183 -14.39 7.00 -9.84
N PHE A 184 -13.38 7.18 -9.00
CA PHE A 184 -12.86 8.51 -8.66
C PHE A 184 -12.41 9.30 -9.88
N GLY A 185 -11.72 8.65 -10.83
CA GLY A 185 -11.26 9.31 -12.07
C GLY A 185 -12.38 9.76 -13.02
N GLN A 186 -13.62 9.33 -12.79
CA GLN A 186 -14.80 9.72 -13.58
C GLN A 186 -15.59 10.87 -12.95
N ILE A 187 -15.34 11.17 -11.67
CA ILE A 187 -15.96 12.31 -10.95
C ILE A 187 -15.36 13.61 -11.48
#